data_AF-A0A8B8AWB9-F1
#
_entry.id   AF-A0A8B8AWB9-F1
#
_cell.length_a   1.000
_cell.length_b   1.000
_cell.length_c   1.000
_cell.angle_alpha   90.00
_cell.angle_beta   90.00
_cell.angle_gamma   90.00
#
_symmetry.space_group_name_H-M   'P 1'
#
loop_
_entity.id
_entity.type
_entity.pdbx_description
1 polymer ?
#
loop_
_entity_poly.entity_id
_entity_poly.type
_entity_poly.pdbx_seq_one_letter_code
_entity_poly.pdbx_strand_id
1 'polypeptide(L)'
;MEGVLTPGKCGYHLEGAYIPYDCKEQVVNNYEVLFFPNRTSGFYDWIHASNGEVPKHAYQTDKDTCMYVGRARYSGSLIPCKIDTSPPHRCAYMEYGEKEHSAKEY
;
A
#
# COMPACT_ATOMS: atom_id res chain seq x y z
N MET A 1 3.23 7.93 9.35
CA MET A 1 3.22 9.40 9.47
C MET A 1 2.05 9.80 10.36
N GLU A 2 2.12 10.90 11.11
CA GLU A 2 1.10 11.26 12.14
C GLU A 2 0.67 10.09 13.06
N GLY A 3 1.57 9.15 13.35
CA GLY A 3 1.27 7.96 14.14
C GLY A 3 0.55 6.82 13.42
N VAL A 4 0.17 6.98 12.14
CA VAL A 4 -0.49 5.94 11.34
C VAL A 4 0.53 5.02 10.67
N LEU A 5 0.29 3.70 10.76
CA LEU A 5 1.04 2.68 10.04
C LEU A 5 0.56 2.61 8.58
N THR A 6 1.42 3.02 7.65
CA THR A 6 1.07 3.17 6.22
C THR A 6 1.87 2.16 5.37
N PRO A 7 1.22 1.39 4.50
CA PRO A 7 1.92 0.46 3.61
C PRO A 7 2.52 1.19 2.40
N GLY A 8 3.61 0.63 1.87
CA GLY A 8 4.30 1.12 0.67
C GLY A 8 5.16 0.04 0.03
N LYS A 9 6.21 0.45 -0.69
CA LYS A 9 7.12 -0.46 -1.40
C LYS A 9 8.51 -0.49 -0.74
N CYS A 10 9.19 -1.62 -0.82
CA CYS A 10 10.60 -1.77 -0.48
C CYS A 10 11.26 -2.77 -1.44
N GLY A 11 12.60 -2.75 -1.53
CA GLY A 11 13.35 -3.66 -2.36
C GLY A 11 14.85 -3.44 -2.20
N TYR A 12 15.66 -4.45 -2.55
CA TYR A 12 17.13 -4.41 -2.40
C TYR A 12 17.82 -3.27 -3.18
N HIS A 13 17.12 -2.69 -4.16
CA HIS A 13 17.60 -1.59 -5.00
C HIS A 13 17.13 -0.21 -4.52
N LEU A 14 16.38 -0.16 -3.41
CA LEU A 14 15.88 1.07 -2.80
C LEU A 14 16.66 1.36 -1.51
N GLU A 15 16.87 2.63 -1.20
CA GLU A 15 17.63 3.06 -0.02
C GLU A 15 16.86 2.88 1.30
N GLY A 16 15.55 2.61 1.22
CA GLY A 16 14.65 2.40 2.35
C GLY A 16 13.27 1.92 1.90
N ALA A 17 12.27 2.00 2.78
CA ALA A 17 10.87 1.85 2.40
C ALA A 17 10.31 3.17 1.87
N TYR A 18 9.59 3.09 0.75
CA TYR A 18 9.04 4.24 0.05
C TYR A 18 7.54 4.25 0.31
N ILE A 19 7.09 5.24 1.07
CA ILE A 19 5.74 5.30 1.62
C ILE A 19 4.97 6.48 1.01
N PRO A 20 3.76 6.24 0.49
CA PRO A 20 2.90 7.29 -0.02
C PRO A 20 2.29 8.13 1.10
N TYR A 21 2.64 9.41 1.17
CA TYR A 21 2.05 10.34 2.15
C TYR A 21 2.21 11.81 1.79
N ASP A 22 1.13 12.59 1.98
CA ASP A 22 1.09 14.03 1.77
C ASP A 22 1.58 14.44 0.36
N CYS A 23 1.06 13.76 -0.66
CA CYS A 23 1.44 13.94 -2.07
C CYS A 23 2.92 13.67 -2.40
N LYS A 24 3.68 13.02 -1.51
CA LYS A 24 5.13 12.82 -1.64
C LYS A 24 5.55 11.37 -1.40
N GLU A 25 6.65 11.02 -2.07
CA GLU A 25 7.40 9.80 -1.80
C GLU A 25 8.27 10.00 -0.56
N GLN A 26 7.90 9.36 0.55
CA GLN A 26 8.65 9.46 1.81
C GLN A 26 9.56 8.24 1.95
N VAL A 27 10.87 8.47 2.11
CA VAL A 27 11.84 7.39 2.36
C VAL A 27 12.01 7.17 3.86
N VAL A 28 11.74 5.95 4.31
CA VAL A 28 11.78 5.53 5.71
C VAL A 28 12.80 4.40 5.88
N ASN A 29 13.79 4.60 6.74
CA ASN A 29 14.90 3.64 6.92
C ASN A 29 14.63 2.55 7.96
N ASN A 30 13.69 2.79 8.89
CA ASN A 30 13.23 1.79 9.85
C ASN A 30 11.80 1.41 9.52
N TYR A 31 11.59 0.17 9.06
CA TYR A 31 10.31 -0.31 8.57
C TYR A 31 10.18 -1.81 8.80
N GLU A 32 8.97 -2.32 8.60
CA GLU A 32 8.64 -3.74 8.65
C GLU A 32 8.32 -4.24 7.24
N VAL A 33 8.63 -5.51 6.98
CA VAL A 33 8.31 -6.17 5.72
C VAL A 33 7.31 -7.28 6.00
N LEU A 34 6.17 -7.26 5.30
CA LEU A 34 5.22 -8.36 5.36
C LEU A 34 5.87 -9.62 4.80
N PHE A 35 5.97 -10.65 5.63
CA PHE A 35 6.55 -11.93 5.26
C PHE A 35 5.60 -13.07 5.66
N PHE A 36 5.59 -14.16 4.87
CA PHE A 36 4.78 -15.33 5.16
C PHE A 36 5.70 -16.54 5.40
N PRO A 37 5.92 -16.96 6.66
CA PRO A 37 6.78 -18.11 6.95
C PRO A 37 6.23 -19.40 6.35
N ASN A 38 7.12 -20.26 5.84
CA ASN A 38 6.76 -21.55 5.25
C ASN A 38 6.01 -22.51 6.20
N ARG A 39 6.05 -22.26 7.51
CA ARG A 39 5.39 -23.09 8.53
C ARG A 39 4.01 -22.54 8.93
N THR A 40 3.61 -21.39 8.42
CA THR A 40 2.34 -20.75 8.75
C THR A 40 1.23 -21.33 7.89
N SER A 41 0.13 -21.76 8.52
CA SER A 41 -1.10 -22.13 7.84
C SER A 41 -1.85 -20.90 7.35
N GLY A 42 -2.44 -20.95 6.16
CA GLY A 42 -3.19 -19.85 5.56
C GLY A 42 -2.59 -19.43 4.22
N PHE A 43 -3.18 -18.40 3.60
CA PHE A 43 -2.70 -17.83 2.35
C PHE A 43 -3.18 -16.38 2.20
N TYR A 44 -2.42 -15.57 1.48
CA TYR A 44 -2.81 -14.25 1.04
C TYR A 44 -2.91 -14.24 -0.48
N ASP A 45 -3.98 -13.66 -1.00
CA ASP A 45 -4.15 -13.45 -2.44
C ASP A 45 -4.49 -12.00 -2.76
N TRP A 46 -4.30 -11.63 -4.02
CA TRP A 46 -4.65 -10.33 -4.57
C TRP A 46 -5.94 -10.43 -5.37
N ILE A 47 -6.98 -9.74 -4.90
CA ILE A 47 -8.27 -9.65 -5.59
C ILE A 47 -8.39 -8.26 -6.19
N HIS A 48 -8.62 -8.19 -7.50
CA HIS A 48 -8.86 -6.93 -8.19
C HIS A 48 -10.06 -6.20 -7.60
N ALA A 49 -9.89 -4.91 -7.33
CA ALA A 49 -10.94 -4.04 -6.80
C ALA A 49 -10.82 -2.61 -7.37
N SER A 50 -11.80 -1.77 -7.06
CA SER A 50 -11.80 -0.39 -7.55
C SER A 50 -12.61 0.56 -6.67
N ASN A 51 -12.42 1.86 -6.86
CA ASN A 51 -13.27 2.92 -6.31
C ASN A 51 -13.46 2.88 -4.77
N GLY A 52 -12.42 2.48 -4.05
CA GLY A 52 -12.42 2.37 -2.59
C GLY A 52 -13.06 1.09 -2.05
N GLU A 53 -13.48 0.17 -2.92
CA GLU A 53 -13.93 -1.16 -2.49
C GLU A 53 -12.72 -2.05 -2.15
N VAL A 54 -12.87 -2.91 -1.15
CA VAL A 54 -11.87 -3.91 -0.76
C VAL A 54 -12.57 -5.25 -0.49
N PRO A 55 -11.91 -6.39 -0.76
CA PRO A 55 -12.50 -7.69 -0.47
C PRO A 55 -12.72 -7.89 1.04
N LYS A 56 -13.64 -8.79 1.37
CA LYS A 56 -13.81 -9.23 2.76
C LYS A 56 -12.49 -9.80 3.28
N HIS A 57 -12.09 -9.38 4.49
CA HIS A 57 -10.81 -9.76 5.10
C HIS A 57 -9.56 -9.17 4.42
N ALA A 58 -9.70 -8.08 3.66
CA ALA A 58 -8.56 -7.29 3.19
C ALA A 58 -7.64 -6.90 4.35
N TYR A 59 -6.33 -6.92 4.10
CA TYR A 59 -5.34 -6.62 5.13
C TYR A 59 -5.27 -5.11 5.38
N GLN A 60 -5.71 -4.72 6.57
CA GLN A 60 -5.69 -3.36 7.07
C GLN A 60 -4.41 -3.17 7.90
N THR A 61 -3.63 -2.12 7.62
CA THR A 61 -2.36 -1.91 8.34
C THR A 61 -2.57 -1.41 9.76
N ASP A 62 -3.65 -0.68 9.98
CA ASP A 62 -4.00 -0.14 11.29
C ASP A 62 -5.51 -0.22 11.49
N LYS A 63 -5.94 -0.86 12.59
CA LYS A 63 -7.34 -1.26 12.84
C LYS A 63 -8.31 -0.09 12.88
N ASP A 64 -7.82 1.09 13.26
CA ASP A 64 -8.64 2.29 13.43
C ASP A 64 -8.61 3.22 12.19
N THR A 65 -8.10 2.73 11.06
CA THR A 65 -7.93 3.54 9.83
C THR A 65 -8.74 3.00 8.65
N CYS A 66 -8.97 3.80 7.60
CA CYS A 66 -9.55 3.31 6.35
C CYS A 66 -8.48 2.82 5.35
N MET A 67 -7.29 2.43 5.85
CA MET A 67 -6.11 2.14 5.03
C MET A 67 -5.84 0.64 4.92
N TYR A 68 -5.72 0.18 3.67
CA TYR A 68 -5.48 -1.23 3.35
C TYR A 68 -4.24 -1.39 2.48
N VAL A 69 -3.68 -2.59 2.49
CA VAL A 69 -2.59 -2.97 1.58
C VAL A 69 -3.16 -3.24 0.19
N GLY A 70 -2.59 -2.58 -0.81
CA GLY A 70 -2.92 -2.75 -2.22
C GLY A 70 -1.69 -2.89 -3.09
N ARG A 71 -1.93 -3.03 -4.39
CA ARG A 71 -0.92 -2.82 -5.43
C ARG A 71 -1.59 -2.25 -6.67
N ALA A 72 -0.98 -1.31 -7.35
CA ALA A 72 -1.56 -0.72 -8.56
C ALA A 72 -0.56 -0.76 -9.71
N ARG A 73 -1.07 -0.83 -10.95
CA ARG A 73 -0.23 -0.69 -12.14
C ARG A 73 0.01 0.79 -12.43
N TYR A 74 1.27 1.19 -12.54
CA TYR A 74 1.63 2.55 -12.92
C TYR A 74 2.98 2.54 -13.66
N SER A 75 3.06 3.27 -14.78
CA SER A 75 4.28 3.39 -15.61
C SER A 75 4.98 2.04 -15.89
N GLY A 76 4.19 1.02 -16.26
CA GLY A 76 4.69 -0.33 -16.58
C GLY A 76 5.07 -1.20 -15.37
N SER A 77 5.04 -0.66 -14.15
CA SER A 77 5.35 -1.39 -12.91
C SER A 77 4.07 -1.79 -12.16
N LEU A 78 4.15 -2.86 -11.37
CA LEU A 78 3.12 -3.23 -10.40
C LEU A 78 3.64 -2.86 -9.00
N ILE A 79 3.05 -1.84 -8.40
CA ILE A 79 3.63 -1.13 -7.25
C ILE A 79 2.81 -1.43 -6.00
N PRO A 80 3.37 -2.06 -4.95
CA PRO A 80 2.74 -2.15 -3.64
C PRO A 80 2.42 -0.76 -3.07
N CYS A 81 1.22 -0.60 -2.51
CA CYS A 81 0.65 0.71 -2.26
C CYS A 81 -0.35 0.69 -1.10
N LYS A 82 -0.87 1.87 -0.71
CA LYS A 82 -2.01 1.99 0.21
C LYS A 82 -3.32 2.13 -0.57
N ILE A 83 -4.41 1.60 -0.04
CA ILE A 83 -5.77 1.86 -0.50
C ILE A 83 -6.48 2.62 0.61
N ASP A 84 -7.00 3.80 0.28
CA ASP A 84 -7.83 4.60 1.18
C ASP A 84 -9.29 4.45 0.77
N THR A 85 -10.09 3.83 1.64
CA THR A 85 -11.53 3.62 1.39
C THR A 85 -12.39 4.77 1.89
N SER A 86 -11.82 5.74 2.60
CA SER A 86 -12.56 6.88 3.14
C SER A 86 -13.00 7.86 2.02
N PRO A 87 -14.22 8.42 2.10
CA PRO A 87 -14.59 9.56 1.27
C PRO A 87 -13.80 10.82 1.69
N PRO A 88 -13.28 11.63 0.74
CA PRO A 88 -13.49 11.57 -0.71
C PRO A 88 -12.45 10.75 -1.48
N HIS A 89 -11.43 10.19 -0.83
CA HIS A 89 -10.29 9.54 -1.47
C HIS A 89 -10.70 8.35 -2.35
N ARG A 90 -11.22 7.28 -1.72
CA ARG A 90 -11.74 6.07 -2.41
C ARG A 90 -10.85 5.60 -3.58
N CYS A 91 -9.56 5.39 -3.32
CA CYS A 91 -8.56 5.03 -4.33
C CYS A 91 -7.31 4.39 -3.72
N ALA A 92 -6.47 3.81 -4.59
CA ALA A 92 -5.10 3.45 -4.27
C ALA A 92 -4.17 4.66 -4.43
N TYR A 93 -3.14 4.75 -3.59
CA TYR A 93 -2.05 5.71 -3.69
C TYR A 93 -0.71 4.98 -3.72
N MET A 94 0.07 5.21 -4.77
CA MET A 94 1.31 4.53 -5.05
C MET A 94 2.43 5.51 -5.40
N GLU A 95 3.64 5.10 -5.06
CA GLU A 95 4.82 5.94 -5.22
C GLU A 95 5.56 5.64 -6.52
N TYR A 96 5.81 6.70 -7.31
CA TYR A 96 6.61 6.60 -8.53
C TYR A 96 7.24 7.94 -8.91
N GLY A 97 8.57 7.97 -9.03
CA GLY A 97 9.33 9.14 -9.48
C GLY A 97 9.19 10.31 -8.50
N GLU A 98 9.43 10.07 -7.21
CA GLU A 98 9.41 11.07 -6.13
C GLU A 98 8.03 11.69 -5.86
N LYS A 99 6.96 11.09 -6.39
CA LYS A 99 5.59 11.58 -6.28
C LYS A 99 4.61 10.46 -5.93
N GLU A 100 3.61 10.84 -5.16
CA GLU A 100 2.41 10.05 -4.92
C GLU A 100 1.47 10.19 -6.13
N HIS A 101 1.01 9.06 -6.65
CA HIS A 101 0.00 8.97 -7.70
C HIS A 101 -1.21 8.25 -7.17
N SER A 102 -2.38 8.48 -7.78
CA SER A 102 -3.61 7.76 -7.42
C SER A 102 -4.13 6.90 -8.57
N ALA A 103 -4.74 5.77 -8.22
CA ALA A 103 -5.42 4.88 -9.16
C ALA A 103 -6.80 4.48 -8.62
N LYS A 104 -7.79 4.41 -9.52
CA LYS A 104 -9.13 3.92 -9.18
C LYS A 104 -9.26 2.40 -9.29
N GLU A 105 -8.32 1.73 -9.94
CA GLU A 105 -8.24 0.26 -10.06
C GLU A 105 -6.93 -0.22 -9.42
N TYR A 106 -7.01 -1.33 -8.69
CA TYR A 106 -5.90 -1.90 -7.90
C TYR A 106 -6.13 -3.41 -7.64
#